data_AF-J9Z1K2-F1
#
_entry.id   AF-J9Z1K2-F1
#
_cell.length_a   1.000
_cell.length_b   1.000
_cell.length_c   1.000
_cell.angle_alpha   90.00
_cell.angle_beta   90.00
_cell.angle_gamma   90.00
#
_symmetry.space_group_name_H-M   'P 1'
#
loop_
_entity.id
_entity.type
_entity.pdbx_description
1 polymer ?
#
loop_
_entity_poly.entity_id
_entity_poly.type
_entity_poly.pdbx_seq_one_letter_code
_entity_poly.pdbx_strand_id
1 'polypeptide(L)'
;KRRFRSPRVLFSTEPPPVAGQGQSLGLLGGAGSLNRTARTKRSTHPVLHRGEFSVCDSVSMWVGDKTTATDIKGKEVTVLGEVNINNNVFKQYFFETKCRDPKPVSGGCRGIDAKHWNSYCTTTHTFVKALTMEGKQAAWRFIRIDTACVCVLSRKSGRP
;
A
#
# COMPACT_ATOMS: atom_id res chain seq x y z
N LYS A 1 36.11 -39.55 11.25
CA LYS A 1 34.76 -39.14 11.71
C LYS A 1 34.73 -37.63 11.94
N ARG A 2 34.36 -36.82 10.93
CA ARG A 2 34.22 -35.35 11.07
C ARG A 2 32.79 -35.05 11.50
N ARG A 3 32.61 -34.46 12.69
CA ARG A 3 31.31 -33.93 13.13
C ARG A 3 31.19 -32.48 12.63
N PHE A 4 30.36 -32.25 11.62
CA PHE A 4 29.88 -30.91 11.31
C PHE A 4 28.89 -30.49 12.39
N ARG A 5 29.29 -29.57 13.28
CA ARG A 5 28.34 -28.84 14.12
C ARG A 5 27.99 -27.55 13.39
N SER A 6 26.74 -27.39 12.95
CA SER A 6 26.26 -26.09 12.52
C SER A 6 26.24 -25.15 13.73
N PRO A 7 26.68 -23.89 13.60
CA PRO A 7 26.48 -22.92 14.66
C PRO A 7 24.96 -22.70 14.76
N ARG A 8 24.36 -23.15 15.85
CA ARG A 8 22.98 -22.75 16.17
C ARG A 8 22.96 -21.22 16.21
N VAL A 9 22.09 -20.63 15.41
CA VAL A 9 21.76 -19.21 15.50
C VAL A 9 21.16 -19.02 16.89
N LEU A 10 21.95 -18.49 17.82
CA LEU A 10 21.45 -18.03 19.10
C LEU A 10 20.77 -16.69 18.84
N PHE A 11 19.46 -16.66 19.03
CA PHE A 11 18.73 -15.39 19.12
C PHE A 11 19.18 -14.69 20.40
N SER A 12 19.67 -13.46 20.27
CA SER A 12 19.98 -12.61 21.40
C SER A 12 18.73 -12.45 22.26
N THR A 13 18.84 -12.75 23.55
CA THR A 13 17.78 -12.54 24.55
C THR A 13 17.69 -11.08 25.01
N GLU A 14 18.58 -10.23 24.51
CA GLU A 14 18.66 -8.83 24.90
C GLU A 14 17.97 -7.95 23.85
N PRO A 15 16.97 -7.13 24.24
CA PRO A 15 16.30 -6.23 23.31
C PRO A 15 17.26 -5.14 22.82
N PRO A 16 17.18 -4.73 21.54
CA PRO A 16 18.07 -3.70 21.00
C PRO A 16 17.88 -2.37 21.76
N PRO A 17 18.97 -1.66 22.09
CA PRO A 17 18.88 -0.44 22.88
C PRO A 17 18.07 0.62 22.13
N VAL A 18 17.15 1.23 22.85
CA VAL A 18 16.22 2.25 22.35
C VAL A 18 17.02 3.49 21.97
N ALA A 19 16.97 3.89 20.70
CA ALA A 19 17.68 5.07 20.21
C ALA A 19 17.06 6.34 20.80
N GLY A 20 17.65 6.84 21.88
CA GLY A 20 17.29 8.09 22.53
C GLY A 20 18.53 8.92 22.87
N GLN A 21 18.67 10.04 22.17
CA GLN A 21 19.41 11.26 22.52
C GLN A 21 20.96 11.23 22.53
N GLY A 22 21.52 11.78 21.46
CA GLY A 22 22.28 13.05 21.52
C GLY A 22 23.50 13.19 22.44
N GLN A 23 24.67 13.21 21.79
CA GLN A 23 25.88 14.01 22.10
C GLN A 23 26.85 13.54 23.20
N SER A 24 28.06 13.19 22.71
CA SER A 24 29.40 13.48 23.26
C SER A 24 29.67 13.21 24.75
N LEU A 25 30.59 12.27 25.04
CA LEU A 25 31.76 12.51 25.91
C LEU A 25 32.66 11.26 26.01
N GLY A 26 33.96 11.47 25.80
CA GLY A 26 34.98 10.97 26.72
C GLY A 26 35.41 9.50 26.65
N LEU A 27 36.48 9.28 25.89
CA LEU A 27 37.61 8.38 26.19
C LEU A 27 37.72 7.93 27.66
N LEU A 28 37.92 6.62 27.91
CA LEU A 28 39.06 6.03 28.63
C LEU A 28 38.81 4.53 28.94
N GLY A 29 39.75 3.66 28.55
CA GLY A 29 39.89 2.34 29.18
C GLY A 29 40.47 1.22 28.32
N GLY A 30 41.79 1.00 28.43
CA GLY A 30 42.36 -0.36 28.41
C GLY A 30 42.97 -0.85 27.09
N ALA A 31 44.28 -1.03 27.11
CA ALA A 31 45.12 -1.52 26.02
C ALA A 31 44.70 -2.90 25.50
N GLY A 32 44.67 -3.04 24.18
CA GLY A 32 44.52 -4.33 23.50
C GLY A 32 44.46 -4.16 21.98
N SER A 33 45.60 -4.28 21.31
CA SER A 33 45.77 -4.73 19.91
C SER A 33 44.57 -4.48 18.98
N LEU A 34 44.49 -3.28 18.39
CA LEU A 34 43.48 -2.95 17.39
C LEU A 34 43.91 -3.38 15.98
N ASN A 35 43.94 -4.69 15.73
CA ASN A 35 43.84 -5.20 14.37
C ASN A 35 42.35 -5.31 14.00
N ARG A 36 41.69 -4.15 13.86
CA ARG A 36 40.28 -4.07 13.49
C ARG A 36 40.17 -3.50 12.08
N THR A 37 40.23 -4.36 11.08
CA THR A 37 39.48 -4.13 9.84
C THR A 37 37.99 -4.26 10.18
N ALA A 38 37.46 -3.26 10.88
CA ALA A 38 36.05 -3.15 11.17
C ALA A 38 35.32 -2.95 9.83
N ARG A 39 34.87 -4.06 9.25
CA ARG A 39 34.00 -4.04 8.08
C ARG A 39 32.74 -3.28 8.48
N THR A 40 32.64 -2.03 8.08
CA THR A 40 31.44 -1.21 8.21
C THR A 40 30.27 -2.01 7.66
N LYS A 41 29.38 -2.47 8.53
CA LYS A 41 28.11 -3.06 8.11
C LYS A 41 27.42 -2.00 7.26
N ARG A 42 27.22 -2.27 5.98
CA ARG A 42 26.35 -1.44 5.14
C ARG A 42 24.98 -1.49 5.81
N SER A 43 24.56 -0.36 6.37
CA SER A 43 23.17 -0.20 6.76
C SER A 43 22.35 -0.32 5.49
N THR A 44 21.64 -1.43 5.33
CA THR A 44 20.60 -1.49 4.31
C THR A 44 19.63 -0.39 4.68
N HIS A 45 19.37 0.54 3.74
CA HIS A 45 18.29 1.51 3.87
C HIS A 45 17.08 0.80 4.49
N PRO A 46 16.36 1.38 5.46
CA PRO A 46 15.13 0.78 5.97
C PRO A 46 14.16 0.70 4.81
N VAL A 47 14.25 -0.39 4.05
CA VAL A 47 13.28 -0.78 3.04
C VAL A 47 12.13 -1.28 3.88
N LEU A 48 11.15 -0.40 4.08
CA LEU A 48 9.81 -0.80 4.45
C LEU A 48 9.46 -1.99 3.54
N HIS A 49 9.23 -3.15 4.14
CA HIS A 49 8.88 -4.42 3.47
C HIS A 49 10.06 -5.23 2.89
N ARG A 50 10.63 -6.11 3.71
CA ARG A 50 11.54 -7.17 3.23
C ARG A 50 10.78 -8.20 2.38
N GLY A 51 10.70 -7.95 1.08
CA GLY A 51 10.23 -8.95 0.10
C GLY A 51 8.72 -9.19 0.08
N GLU A 52 7.93 -8.33 0.73
CA GLU A 52 6.47 -8.35 0.60
C GLU A 52 6.09 -7.57 -0.67
N PHE A 53 5.39 -8.23 -1.59
CA PHE A 53 4.91 -7.63 -2.81
C PHE A 53 3.41 -7.85 -2.92
N SER A 54 2.68 -6.83 -3.37
CA SER A 54 1.27 -6.99 -3.63
C SER A 54 1.03 -7.95 -4.79
N VAL A 55 -0.12 -8.63 -4.75
CA VAL A 55 -0.57 -9.52 -5.83
C VAL A 55 -0.96 -8.70 -7.08
N CYS A 56 -1.53 -7.51 -6.86
CA CYS A 56 -1.85 -6.52 -7.87
C CYS A 56 -1.20 -5.18 -7.49
N ASP A 57 -0.57 -4.51 -8.43
CA ASP A 57 0.00 -3.18 -8.19
C ASP A 57 -1.13 -2.13 -8.27
N SER A 58 -1.18 -1.22 -7.30
CA SER A 58 -2.20 -0.17 -7.22
C SER A 58 -1.57 1.22 -7.17
N VAL A 59 -2.27 2.21 -7.71
CA VAL A 59 -1.89 3.63 -7.63
C VAL A 59 -2.98 4.37 -6.87
N SER A 60 -2.58 5.17 -5.89
CA SER A 60 -3.50 5.99 -5.09
C SER A 60 -3.20 7.46 -5.28
N MET A 61 -4.25 8.28 -5.41
CA MET A 61 -4.11 9.72 -5.61
C MET A 61 -5.30 10.48 -5.03
N TRP A 62 -5.04 11.73 -4.61
CA TRP A 62 -6.09 12.67 -4.26
C TRP A 62 -6.65 13.31 -5.54
N VAL A 63 -7.94 13.10 -5.79
CA VAL A 63 -8.69 13.59 -6.96
C VAL A 63 -9.58 14.75 -6.50
N GLY A 64 -9.30 15.95 -6.99
CA GLY A 64 -10.08 17.17 -6.69
C GLY A 64 -10.90 17.70 -7.87
N ASP A 65 -10.65 17.18 -9.07
CA ASP A 65 -11.28 17.53 -10.34
C ASP A 65 -12.41 16.55 -10.73
N LYS A 66 -12.93 15.79 -9.77
CA LYS A 66 -14.04 14.85 -9.99
C LYS A 66 -15.34 15.63 -10.23
N THR A 67 -15.88 15.55 -11.43
CA THR A 67 -17.12 16.26 -11.84
C THR A 67 -18.36 15.37 -11.86
N THR A 68 -18.19 14.05 -12.02
CA THR A 68 -19.29 13.08 -12.06
C THR A 68 -18.99 11.88 -11.16
N ALA A 69 -20.05 11.29 -10.62
CA ALA A 69 -19.98 10.04 -9.88
C ALA A 69 -21.31 9.29 -9.93
N THR A 70 -21.28 8.02 -9.53
CA THR A 70 -22.49 7.21 -9.41
C THR A 70 -22.94 7.17 -7.96
N ASP A 71 -24.18 7.55 -7.68
CA ASP A 71 -24.80 7.44 -6.35
C ASP A 71 -25.03 5.96 -5.97
N ILE A 72 -25.30 5.69 -4.69
CA ILE A 72 -25.60 4.36 -4.15
C ILE A 72 -26.82 3.70 -4.82
N LYS A 73 -27.73 4.53 -5.34
CA LYS A 73 -28.90 4.10 -6.12
C LYS A 73 -28.57 3.74 -7.57
N GLY A 74 -27.30 3.79 -7.97
CA GLY A 74 -26.85 3.47 -9.33
C GLY A 74 -27.06 4.60 -10.34
N LYS A 75 -27.50 5.78 -9.91
CA LYS A 75 -27.74 6.93 -10.78
C LYS A 75 -26.50 7.82 -10.89
N GLU A 76 -26.24 8.34 -12.08
CA GLU A 76 -25.18 9.32 -12.30
C GLU A 76 -25.58 10.70 -11.73
N VAL A 77 -24.67 11.31 -10.98
CA VAL A 77 -24.83 12.61 -10.32
C VAL A 77 -23.59 13.47 -10.56
N THR A 78 -23.75 14.79 -10.57
CA THR A 78 -22.61 15.70 -10.70
C THR A 78 -22.02 16.00 -9.32
N VAL A 79 -20.71 15.95 -9.20
CA VAL A 79 -19.98 16.26 -7.97
C VAL A 79 -19.58 17.72 -8.02
N LEU A 80 -19.87 18.46 -6.95
CA LEU A 80 -19.54 19.88 -6.88
C LEU A 80 -18.09 20.03 -6.41
N GLY A 81 -17.16 20.35 -7.32
CA GLY A 81 -15.74 20.50 -6.97
C GLY A 81 -15.48 21.58 -5.92
N GLU A 82 -16.13 22.74 -6.08
CA GLU A 82 -16.11 23.85 -5.12
C GLU A 82 -17.52 24.19 -4.66
N VAL A 83 -17.71 24.33 -3.35
CA VAL A 83 -19.01 24.63 -2.74
C VAL A 83 -18.84 25.81 -1.80
N ASN A 84 -19.65 26.85 -1.98
CA ASN A 84 -19.71 27.95 -1.03
C ASN A 84 -20.79 27.67 0.03
N ILE A 85 -20.36 27.43 1.28
CA ILE A 85 -21.24 27.26 2.44
C ILE A 85 -20.88 28.34 3.44
N ASN A 86 -21.83 29.24 3.75
CA ASN A 86 -21.64 30.34 4.71
C ASN A 86 -20.43 31.24 4.40
N ASN A 87 -20.27 31.66 3.13
CA ASN A 87 -19.12 32.42 2.61
C ASN A 87 -17.76 31.70 2.66
N ASN A 88 -17.72 30.43 3.07
CA ASN A 88 -16.52 29.61 3.01
C ASN A 88 -16.58 28.70 1.77
N VAL A 89 -15.54 28.77 0.94
CA VAL A 89 -15.38 27.89 -0.23
C VAL A 89 -14.71 26.60 0.21
N PHE A 90 -15.46 25.51 0.16
CA PHE A 90 -14.96 24.16 0.44
C PHE A 90 -14.68 23.44 -0.87
N LYS A 91 -13.49 22.83 -0.97
CA LYS A 91 -13.13 21.93 -2.07
C LYS A 91 -13.31 20.48 -1.65
N GLN A 92 -13.90 19.66 -2.50
CA GLN A 92 -14.05 18.23 -2.25
C GLN A 92 -12.89 17.47 -2.90
N TYR A 93 -12.19 16.65 -2.11
CA TYR A 93 -11.14 15.76 -2.59
C TYR A 93 -11.51 14.31 -2.25
N PHE A 94 -11.21 13.41 -3.17
CA PHE A 94 -11.44 11.97 -3.02
C PHE A 94 -10.12 11.24 -3.09
N PHE A 95 -9.85 10.38 -2.12
CA PHE A 95 -8.68 9.49 -2.19
C PHE A 95 -9.07 8.26 -3.01
N GLU A 96 -8.69 8.26 -4.29
CA GLU A 96 -8.99 7.16 -5.19
C GLU A 96 -7.78 6.23 -5.35
N THR A 97 -8.03 4.92 -5.25
CA THR A 97 -7.02 3.88 -5.49
C THR A 97 -7.47 2.95 -6.61
N LYS A 98 -6.69 2.90 -7.68
CA LYS A 98 -6.98 2.09 -8.89
C LYS A 98 -5.92 1.03 -9.12
N CYS A 99 -6.27 0.00 -9.88
CA CYS A 99 -5.27 -0.93 -10.42
C CYS A 99 -4.34 -0.24 -11.41
N ARG A 100 -3.03 -0.49 -11.29
CA ARG A 100 -2.04 -0.03 -12.28
C ARG A 100 -2.18 -0.80 -13.59
N ASP A 101 -2.33 -2.12 -13.49
CA ASP A 101 -2.46 -3.03 -14.62
C ASP A 101 -3.44 -4.16 -14.25
N PRO A 102 -4.41 -4.52 -15.11
CA PRO A 102 -5.26 -5.70 -14.94
C PRO A 102 -4.50 -7.03 -14.87
N LYS A 103 -3.31 -7.13 -15.47
CA LYS A 103 -2.47 -8.34 -15.51
C LYS A 103 -1.00 -7.99 -15.26
N PRO A 104 -0.57 -7.86 -14.00
CA PRO A 104 0.82 -7.50 -13.68
C PRO A 104 1.86 -8.55 -14.13
N VAL A 105 1.44 -9.77 -14.45
CA VAL A 105 2.27 -10.82 -15.07
C VAL A 105 1.47 -11.56 -16.16
N SER A 106 2.16 -12.31 -17.03
CA SER A 106 1.54 -13.04 -18.15
C SER A 106 0.42 -14.01 -17.72
N GLY A 107 0.51 -14.59 -16.52
CA GLY A 107 -0.49 -15.48 -15.92
C GLY A 107 -1.66 -14.77 -15.20
N GLY A 108 -1.70 -13.44 -15.21
CA GLY A 108 -2.66 -12.63 -14.47
C GLY A 108 -2.04 -11.94 -13.26
N CYS A 109 -2.52 -12.24 -12.06
CA CYS A 109 -2.01 -11.66 -10.83
C CYS A 109 -0.69 -12.30 -10.38
N ARG A 110 0.15 -11.55 -9.65
CA ARG A 110 1.46 -12.01 -9.17
C ARG A 110 1.31 -13.11 -8.12
N GLY A 111 2.03 -14.21 -8.29
CA GLY A 111 2.07 -15.31 -7.32
C GLY A 111 0.89 -16.30 -7.39
N ILE A 112 -0.03 -16.13 -8.34
CA ILE A 112 -1.14 -17.08 -8.55
C ILE A 112 -0.68 -18.27 -9.40
N ASP A 113 -1.14 -19.45 -9.03
CA ASP A 113 -0.96 -20.66 -9.83
C ASP A 113 -1.76 -20.59 -11.14
N ALA A 114 -1.11 -20.07 -12.17
CA ALA A 114 -1.66 -19.92 -13.51
C ALA A 114 -1.96 -21.26 -14.22
N LYS A 115 -1.55 -22.42 -13.67
CA LYS A 115 -1.92 -23.72 -14.24
C LYS A 115 -3.39 -24.03 -13.98
N HIS A 116 -3.86 -23.76 -12.76
CA HIS A 116 -5.22 -24.13 -12.33
C HIS A 116 -6.19 -22.94 -12.26
N TRP A 117 -5.68 -21.71 -12.23
CA TRP A 117 -6.50 -20.51 -12.06
C TRP A 117 -6.31 -19.51 -13.21
N ASN A 118 -7.42 -18.93 -13.65
CA ASN A 118 -7.45 -17.65 -14.33
C ASN A 118 -7.47 -16.55 -13.27
N SER A 119 -6.73 -15.47 -13.50
CA SER A 119 -6.70 -14.35 -12.56
C SER A 119 -6.59 -13.01 -13.27
N TYR A 120 -7.19 -11.97 -12.68
CA TYR A 120 -7.06 -10.60 -13.12
C TYR A 120 -7.25 -9.63 -11.95
N CYS A 121 -6.59 -8.49 -12.05
CA CYS A 121 -6.69 -7.39 -11.11
C CYS A 121 -7.86 -6.48 -11.49
N THR A 122 -8.72 -6.15 -10.54
CA THR A 122 -9.85 -5.25 -10.73
C THR A 122 -9.91 -4.20 -9.62
N THR A 123 -10.31 -2.99 -9.99
CA THR A 123 -10.57 -1.93 -9.03
C THR A 123 -11.89 -2.24 -8.30
N THR A 124 -11.86 -2.11 -6.99
CA THR A 124 -13.03 -2.19 -6.12
C THR A 124 -13.48 -0.80 -5.74
N HIS A 125 -14.74 -0.69 -5.36
CA HIS A 125 -15.35 0.59 -5.06
C HIS A 125 -15.86 0.63 -3.63
N THR A 126 -15.87 1.82 -3.05
CA THR A 126 -16.57 2.12 -1.80
C THR A 126 -17.51 3.31 -2.01
N PHE A 127 -18.41 3.53 -1.05
CA PHE A 127 -19.31 4.66 -1.06
C PHE A 127 -18.88 5.69 -0.02
N VAL A 128 -18.64 6.92 -0.48
CA VAL A 128 -18.27 8.05 0.38
C VAL A 128 -19.32 9.15 0.30
N LYS A 129 -19.49 9.90 1.38
CA LYS A 129 -20.41 11.02 1.43
C LYS A 129 -19.79 12.20 0.67
N ALA A 130 -20.51 12.73 -0.32
CA ALA A 130 -20.11 13.89 -1.11
C ALA A 130 -21.30 14.82 -1.33
N LEU A 131 -21.03 16.12 -1.49
CA LEU A 131 -22.02 17.06 -1.95
C LEU A 131 -22.13 16.97 -3.47
N THR A 132 -23.32 16.63 -3.92
CA THR A 132 -23.62 16.37 -5.33
C THR A 132 -24.81 17.20 -5.77
N MET A 133 -24.92 17.40 -7.08
CA MET A 133 -26.05 18.07 -7.72
C MET A 133 -26.74 17.11 -8.68
N GLU A 134 -28.07 17.13 -8.63
CA GLU A 134 -28.91 16.41 -9.58
C GLU A 134 -29.97 17.38 -10.10
N GLY A 135 -29.83 17.77 -11.36
CA GLY A 135 -30.61 18.88 -11.92
C GLY A 135 -30.29 20.18 -11.16
N LYS A 136 -31.29 20.70 -10.42
CA LYS A 136 -31.17 21.93 -9.61
C LYS A 136 -31.07 21.68 -8.10
N GLN A 137 -31.04 20.42 -7.67
CA GLN A 137 -31.04 20.07 -6.25
C GLN A 137 -29.63 19.64 -5.82
N ALA A 138 -29.04 20.41 -4.92
CA ALA A 138 -27.81 20.02 -4.24
C ALA A 138 -28.15 19.21 -2.98
N ALA A 139 -27.54 18.05 -2.82
CA ALA A 139 -27.76 17.19 -1.66
C ALA A 139 -26.50 16.36 -1.34
N TRP A 140 -26.37 16.01 -0.07
CA TRP A 140 -25.39 15.02 0.38
C TRP A 140 -25.83 13.63 -0.05
N ARG A 141 -24.98 12.95 -0.83
CA ARG A 141 -25.23 11.60 -1.34
C ARG A 141 -24.03 10.71 -1.13
N PHE A 142 -24.24 9.41 -1.24
CA PHE A 142 -23.17 8.42 -1.16
C PHE A 142 -22.72 8.08 -2.58
N ILE A 143 -21.55 8.58 -2.97
CA ILE A 143 -21.01 8.35 -4.30
C ILE A 143 -19.99 7.21 -4.31
N ARG A 144 -19.98 6.47 -5.40
CA ARG A 144 -19.02 5.41 -5.68
C ARG A 144 -17.66 6.01 -6.05
N ILE A 145 -16.60 5.62 -5.33
CA ILE A 145 -15.20 5.94 -5.65
C ILE A 145 -14.35 4.67 -5.67
N ASP A 146 -13.24 4.72 -6.40
CA ASP A 146 -12.26 3.64 -6.47
C ASP A 146 -11.46 3.56 -5.16
N THR A 147 -11.41 2.40 -4.51
CA THR A 147 -10.84 2.29 -3.14
C THR A 147 -9.67 1.33 -3.00
N ALA A 148 -9.55 0.34 -3.87
CA ALA A 148 -8.47 -0.65 -3.82
C ALA A 148 -8.39 -1.44 -5.12
N CYS A 149 -7.24 -2.08 -5.36
CA CYS A 149 -7.06 -3.05 -6.43
C CYS A 149 -6.97 -4.46 -5.85
N VAL A 150 -7.82 -5.38 -6.30
CA VAL A 150 -7.88 -6.77 -5.79
C VAL A 150 -7.69 -7.76 -6.92
N CYS A 151 -7.15 -8.93 -6.61
CA CYS A 151 -7.07 -10.03 -7.55
C CYS A 151 -8.33 -10.90 -7.47
N VAL A 152 -8.96 -11.13 -8.61
CA VAL A 152 -10.09 -12.05 -8.75
C VAL A 152 -9.61 -13.34 -9.38
N LEU A 153 -10.03 -14.48 -8.81
CA LEU A 153 -9.68 -15.82 -9.26
C LEU A 153 -10.90 -16.50 -9.88
N SER A 154 -10.66 -17.24 -10.96
CA SER A 154 -11.63 -18.14 -11.57
C SER A 154 -10.97 -19.47 -11.89
N ARG A 155 -11.60 -20.58 -11.53
CA ARG A 155 -11.03 -21.92 -11.73
C ARG A 155 -11.02 -22.24 -13.23
N LYS A 156 -9.88 -22.68 -13.77
CA LYS A 156 -9.84 -23.24 -15.11
C LYS A 156 -10.60 -24.57 -15.08
N SER A 157 -11.62 -24.72 -15.91
CA SER A 157 -12.25 -26.02 -16.12
C SER A 157 -11.24 -26.90 -16.86
N GLY A 158 -10.60 -27.83 -16.13
CA GLY A 158 -9.96 -28.97 -16.78
C GLY A 158 -11.06 -29.79 -17.45
N ARG A 159 -10.93 -30.05 -18.76
CA ARG A 159 -11.46 -31.32 -19.25
C ARG A 159 -10.69 -32.43 -18.50
N PRO A 160 -11.39 -33.48 -18.03
CA PRO A 160 -10.74 -34.59 -17.32
C PRO A 160 -9.59 -35.19 -18.12
#